data_AF-W1YQA3-F1
#
_entry.id   AF-W1YQA3-F1
#
_cell.length_a   1.000
_cell.length_b   1.000
_cell.length_c   1.000
_cell.angle_alpha   90.00
_cell.angle_beta   90.00
_cell.angle_gamma   90.00
#
_symmetry.space_group_name_H-M   'P 1'
#
loop_
_entity.id
_entity.type
_entity.pdbx_description
1 polymer ?
#
loop_
_entity_poly.entity_id
_entity_poly.type
_entity_poly.pdbx_seq_one_letter_code
_entity_poly.pdbx_strand_id
1 'polypeptide(L)'
;PSVLTGFTVGFALFYEVGFVLMLPLVFTIAASANIPLLYVGVPMAAALSVTHGFLPPHPGPTAIATIFNADMGKTLLYGTILAIPTVILAGPVYARVLKGIDKPIPEGLYSAKTFSEEEMPSFGVSVWTS
;
A
#
# COMPACT_ATOMS: atom_id res chain seq x y z
N PRO A 1 14.14 -12.47 -26.62
CA PRO A 1 14.32 -11.06 -26.19
C PRO A 1 13.05 -10.46 -25.58
N SER A 2 11.93 -10.47 -26.31
CA SER A 2 10.67 -9.80 -25.93
C SER A 2 10.01 -10.36 -24.67
N VAL A 3 10.08 -11.68 -24.45
CA VAL A 3 9.53 -12.34 -23.24
C VAL A 3 10.30 -11.94 -21.98
N LEU A 4 11.63 -11.88 -22.06
CA LEU A 4 12.49 -11.50 -20.94
C LEU A 4 12.26 -10.02 -20.57
N THR A 5 12.18 -9.15 -21.59
CA THR A 5 11.88 -7.72 -21.41
C THR A 5 10.49 -7.52 -20.81
N GLY A 6 9.47 -8.22 -21.31
CA GLY A 6 8.11 -8.15 -20.77
C GLY A 6 8.02 -8.66 -19.33
N PHE A 7 8.75 -9.73 -18.99
CA PHE A 7 8.80 -10.25 -17.63
C PHE A 7 9.49 -9.27 -16.67
N THR A 8 10.65 -8.71 -17.04
CA THR A 8 11.36 -7.72 -16.21
C THR A 8 10.55 -6.44 -16.01
N VAL A 9 9.88 -5.95 -17.06
CA VAL A 9 9.03 -4.75 -16.99
C VAL A 9 7.78 -5.01 -16.14
N GLY A 10 7.06 -6.11 -16.38
CA GLY A 10 5.88 -6.46 -15.58
C GLY A 10 6.21 -6.66 -14.10
N PHE A 11 7.41 -7.18 -13.82
CA PHE A 11 7.91 -7.33 -12.47
C PHE A 11 8.15 -5.99 -11.77
N ALA A 12 8.89 -5.07 -12.41
CA ALA A 12 9.15 -3.74 -11.87
C ALA A 12 7.86 -2.91 -11.67
N LEU A 13 6.90 -3.06 -12.60
CA LEU A 13 5.64 -2.32 -12.55
C LEU A 13 4.69 -2.81 -11.45
N PHE A 14 4.79 -4.05 -10.97
CA PHE A 14 3.84 -4.59 -9.99
C PHE A 14 3.87 -3.82 -8.66
N TYR A 15 5.06 -3.45 -8.19
CA TYR A 15 5.22 -2.62 -6.99
C TYR A 15 4.65 -1.23 -7.17
N GLU A 16 5.01 -0.58 -8.27
CA GLU A 16 4.62 0.78 -8.58
C GLU A 16 3.10 0.89 -8.74
N VAL A 17 2.48 -0.06 -9.45
CA VAL A 17 1.03 -0.14 -9.60
C VAL A 17 0.37 -0.41 -8.25
N GLY A 18 0.87 -1.34 -7.44
CA GLY A 18 0.35 -1.61 -6.10
C GLY A 18 0.38 -0.37 -5.21
N PHE A 19 1.47 0.39 -5.23
CA PHE A 19 1.59 1.65 -4.53
C PHE A 19 0.57 2.69 -5.01
N VAL A 20 0.45 2.88 -6.33
CA VAL A 20 -0.50 3.83 -6.94
C VAL A 20 -1.95 3.47 -6.62
N LEU A 21 -2.30 2.18 -6.60
CA LEU A 21 -3.63 1.70 -6.21
C LEU A 21 -3.94 1.94 -4.73
N MET A 22 -2.92 1.96 -3.86
CA MET A 22 -3.09 2.26 -2.44
C MET A 22 -3.26 3.76 -2.14
N LEU A 23 -2.77 4.66 -3.00
CA LEU A 23 -2.93 6.11 -2.81
C LEU A 23 -4.39 6.56 -2.58
N PRO A 24 -5.38 6.21 -3.42
CA PRO A 24 -6.76 6.62 -3.20
C PRO A 24 -7.34 6.05 -1.90
N LEU A 25 -6.94 4.83 -1.53
CA LEU A 25 -7.35 4.22 -0.26
C LEU A 25 -6.78 4.99 0.93
N VAL A 26 -5.50 5.36 0.88
CA VAL A 26 -4.83 6.19 1.90
C VAL A 26 -5.54 7.53 2.04
N PHE A 27 -5.85 8.21 0.94
CA PHE A 27 -6.57 9.50 0.97
C PHE A 27 -7.97 9.35 1.57
N THR A 28 -8.69 8.29 1.20
CA THR A 28 -10.05 8.01 1.71
C THR A 28 -10.04 7.76 3.21
N ILE A 29 -9.09 6.95 3.71
CA ILE A 29 -8.96 6.65 5.14
C ILE A 29 -8.56 7.91 5.92
N ALA A 30 -7.59 8.68 5.42
CA ALA A 30 -7.15 9.92 6.07
C ALA A 30 -8.28 10.95 6.16
N ALA A 31 -9.06 11.13 5.10
CA ALA A 31 -10.20 12.04 5.06
C ALA A 31 -11.34 11.59 5.99
N SER A 32 -11.69 10.30 5.97
CA SER A 32 -12.77 9.74 6.79
C SER A 32 -12.44 9.75 8.29
N ALA A 33 -11.19 9.41 8.65
CA ALA A 33 -10.74 9.38 10.04
C ALA A 33 -10.25 10.74 10.56
N ASN A 34 -10.21 11.78 9.73
CA ASN A 34 -9.72 13.12 10.07
C ASN A 34 -8.31 13.09 10.71
N ILE A 35 -7.41 12.30 10.13
CA ILE A 35 -6.03 12.15 10.60
C ILE A 35 -5.03 12.58 9.52
N PRO A 36 -3.83 13.05 9.90
CA PRO A 36 -2.84 13.50 8.93
C PRO A 36 -2.51 12.43 7.89
N LEU A 37 -2.45 12.82 6.63
CA LEU A 37 -2.19 11.91 5.50
C LEU A 37 -0.94 11.05 5.71
N LEU A 38 0.14 11.67 6.18
CA LEU A 38 1.42 10.99 6.42
C LEU A 38 1.31 9.92 7.50
N TYR A 39 0.37 10.07 8.44
CA TYR A 39 0.17 9.09 9.51
C TYR A 39 -0.43 7.76 9.00
N VAL A 40 -1.13 7.78 7.87
CA VAL A 40 -1.71 6.60 7.22
C VAL A 40 -0.84 6.13 6.06
N GLY A 41 -0.38 7.08 5.23
CA GLY A 41 0.39 6.80 4.03
C GLY A 41 1.77 6.21 4.31
N VAL A 42 2.47 6.70 5.33
CA VAL A 42 3.83 6.20 5.66
C VAL A 42 3.80 4.75 6.14
N PRO A 43 2.93 4.33 7.08
CA PRO A 43 2.80 2.92 7.43
C PRO A 43 2.41 2.02 6.26
N MET A 44 1.49 2.45 5.39
CA MET A 44 1.06 1.66 4.23
C MET A 44 2.19 1.51 3.21
N ALA A 45 2.92 2.58 2.90
CA ALA A 45 4.08 2.54 2.01
C ALA A 45 5.21 1.69 2.59
N ALA A 46 5.48 1.80 3.89
CA ALA A 46 6.50 0.99 4.57
C ALA A 46 6.14 -0.50 4.55
N ALA A 47 4.88 -0.86 4.81
CA ALA A 47 4.41 -2.24 4.76
C ALA A 47 4.57 -2.83 3.34
N LEU A 48 4.14 -2.09 2.31
CA LEU A 48 4.26 -2.50 0.91
C LEU A 48 5.73 -2.64 0.49
N SER A 49 6.59 -1.70 0.88
CA SER A 49 8.03 -1.72 0.58
C SER A 49 8.77 -2.90 1.23
N VAL A 50 8.55 -3.12 2.53
CA VAL A 50 9.22 -4.21 3.27
C VAL A 50 8.74 -5.57 2.76
N THR A 51 7.43 -5.75 2.55
CA THR A 51 6.90 -7.02 2.03
C THR A 51 7.42 -7.34 0.64
N HIS A 52 7.51 -6.34 -0.24
CA HIS A 52 8.11 -6.50 -1.57
C HIS A 52 9.61 -6.81 -1.48
N GLY A 53 10.35 -6.12 -0.62
CA GLY A 53 11.81 -6.23 -0.55
C GLY A 53 12.35 -7.42 0.26
N PHE A 54 11.60 -7.94 1.24
CA PHE A 54 12.12 -8.92 2.20
C PHE A 54 11.61 -10.35 1.95
N LEU A 55 10.45 -10.52 1.33
CA LEU A 55 9.79 -11.82 1.26
C LEU A 55 9.95 -12.45 -0.14
N PRO A 56 10.49 -13.66 -0.25
CA PRO A 56 10.29 -14.49 -1.43
C PRO A 56 8.79 -14.78 -1.62
N PRO A 57 8.25 -14.86 -2.86
CA PRO A 57 8.94 -15.16 -4.12
C PRO A 57 9.46 -13.94 -4.89
N HIS A 58 9.55 -12.76 -4.28
CA HIS A 58 10.08 -11.57 -4.96
C HIS A 58 11.49 -11.83 -5.57
N PRO A 59 11.78 -11.49 -6.84
CA PRO A 59 13.02 -11.79 -7.56
C PRO A 59 14.28 -11.34 -6.84
N GLY A 60 14.26 -10.23 -6.11
CA GLY A 60 15.40 -9.79 -5.30
C GLY A 60 15.75 -10.85 -4.23
N PRO A 61 14.90 -11.05 -3.21
CA PRO A 61 15.06 -12.12 -2.21
C PRO A 61 15.22 -13.52 -2.81
N THR A 62 14.46 -13.85 -3.85
CA THR A 62 14.51 -15.14 -4.52
C THR A 62 15.84 -15.37 -5.23
N ALA A 63 16.39 -14.38 -5.92
CA ALA A 63 17.69 -14.49 -6.57
C ALA A 63 18.81 -14.65 -5.55
N ILE A 64 18.76 -13.93 -4.43
CA ILE A 64 19.73 -14.10 -3.35
C ILE A 64 19.60 -15.50 -2.76
N ALA A 65 18.38 -15.96 -2.47
CA ALA A 65 18.15 -17.31 -1.95
C ALA A 65 18.68 -18.40 -2.88
N THR A 66 18.49 -18.28 -4.20
CA THR A 66 19.00 -19.26 -5.17
C THR A 66 20.52 -19.22 -5.33
N ILE A 67 21.13 -18.02 -5.36
CA ILE A 67 22.60 -17.86 -5.43
C ILE A 67 23.27 -18.52 -4.22
N PHE A 68 22.70 -18.35 -3.03
CA PHE A 68 23.25 -18.93 -1.80
C PHE A 68 22.76 -20.36 -1.51
N ASN A 69 22.02 -21.00 -2.43
CA ASN A 69 21.41 -22.33 -2.25
C ASN A 69 20.61 -22.44 -0.93
N ALA A 70 19.95 -21.35 -0.54
CA ALA A 70 19.14 -21.28 0.67
C ALA A 70 17.75 -21.89 0.45
N ASP A 71 17.22 -22.52 1.50
CA ASP A 71 15.86 -23.05 1.49
C ASP A 71 14.83 -21.90 1.42
N MET A 72 13.90 -21.98 0.47
CA MET A 72 12.92 -20.91 0.21
C MET A 72 11.95 -20.73 1.39
N GLY A 73 11.55 -21.81 2.05
CA GLY A 73 10.66 -21.77 3.20
C GLY A 73 11.31 -21.13 4.41
N LYS A 74 12.57 -21.47 4.69
CA LYS A 74 13.36 -20.84 5.77
C LYS A 74 13.62 -19.36 5.48
N THR A 75 13.92 -19.01 4.24
CA THR A 75 14.15 -17.62 3.83
C THR A 75 12.89 -16.78 4.01
N LEU A 76 11.72 -17.32 3.63
CA LEU A 76 10.43 -16.67 3.88
C LEU A 76 10.15 -16.50 5.38
N LEU A 77 10.42 -17.53 6.18
CA LEU A 77 10.19 -17.49 7.62
C LEU A 77 11.05 -16.41 8.29
N TYR A 78 12.36 -16.41 8.04
CA TYR A 78 13.26 -15.40 8.59
C TYR A 78 12.96 -14.00 8.03
N GLY A 79 12.65 -13.89 6.74
CA GLY A 79 12.24 -12.64 6.11
C GLY A 79 10.99 -12.06 6.76
N THR A 80 10.01 -12.89 7.09
CA THR A 80 8.77 -12.47 7.78
C THR A 80 9.05 -12.03 9.22
N ILE A 81 9.87 -12.79 9.96
CA ILE A 81 10.26 -12.45 11.33
C ILE A 81 10.97 -11.09 11.37
N LEU A 82 11.80 -10.78 10.38
CA LEU A 82 12.47 -9.48 10.27
C LEU A 82 11.57 -8.39 9.67
N ALA A 83 10.62 -8.74 8.81
CA ALA A 83 9.69 -7.80 8.21
C ALA A 83 8.78 -7.16 9.25
N ILE A 84 8.25 -7.92 10.21
CA ILE A 84 7.36 -7.41 11.27
C ILE A 84 7.98 -6.23 12.05
N PRO A 85 9.16 -6.37 12.69
CA PRO A 85 9.77 -5.27 13.42
C PRO A 85 10.16 -4.12 12.48
N THR A 86 10.58 -4.41 11.25
CA THR A 86 10.93 -3.39 10.26
C THR A 86 9.72 -2.55 9.88
N VAL A 87 8.57 -3.17 9.61
CA VAL A 87 7.32 -2.47 9.29
C VAL A 87 6.83 -1.64 10.48
N ILE A 88 6.96 -2.15 11.70
CA ILE A 88 6.56 -1.40 12.91
C ILE A 88 7.44 -0.16 13.09
N LEU A 89 8.76 -0.30 12.92
CA LEU A 89 9.72 0.80 13.09
C LEU A 89 9.60 1.82 11.96
N ALA A 90 9.59 1.38 10.70
CA ALA A 90 9.52 2.25 9.52
C ALA A 90 8.12 2.82 9.26
N GLY A 91 7.07 2.15 9.75
CA GLY A 91 5.69 2.57 9.59
C GLY A 91 5.22 3.42 10.77
N PRO A 92 4.48 2.85 11.74
CA PRO A 92 3.82 3.62 12.79
C PRO A 92 4.79 4.36 13.73
N VAL A 93 5.97 3.82 14.04
CA VAL A 93 6.93 4.52 14.91
C VAL A 93 7.49 5.74 14.20
N TYR A 94 7.93 5.60 12.95
CA TYR A 94 8.41 6.72 12.15
C TYR A 94 7.29 7.74 11.84
N ALA A 95 6.07 7.27 11.56
CA ALA A 95 4.91 8.13 11.34
C ALA A 95 4.57 9.03 12.54
N ARG A 96 4.91 8.62 13.78
CA ARG A 96 4.74 9.48 14.97
C ARG A 96 5.66 10.69 14.95
N VAL A 97 6.88 10.57 14.41
CA VAL A 97 7.81 11.69 14.25
C VAL A 97 7.27 12.69 13.22
N LEU A 98 6.56 12.18 12.22
CA LEU A 98 5.96 12.98 11.14
C LEU A 98 4.61 13.61 11.49
N LYS A 99 4.04 13.33 12.67
CA LYS A 99 2.76 13.92 13.11
C LYS A 99 2.76 15.45 13.11
N GLY A 100 3.92 16.09 13.27
CA GLY A 100 4.05 17.54 13.25
C GLY A 100 3.97 18.16 11.84
N ILE A 101 4.01 17.34 10.78
CA ILE A 101 3.88 17.78 9.39
C ILE A 101 2.43 17.58 8.99
N ASP A 102 1.60 18.54 9.36
CA ASP A 102 0.20 18.58 8.93
C ASP A 102 0.13 19.26 7.57
N LYS A 103 0.19 18.45 6.51
CA LYS A 103 -0.02 18.93 5.15
C LYS A 103 -1.45 18.54 4.74
N PRO A 104 -2.29 19.52 4.36
CA PRO A 104 -3.65 19.22 3.97
C PRO A 104 -3.66 18.25 2.78
N ILE A 105 -4.61 17.33 2.78
CA ILE A 105 -4.82 16.39 1.67
C ILE A 105 -5.10 17.24 0.42
N PRO A 106 -4.38 17.05 -0.71
CA PRO A 106 -4.62 17.86 -1.89
C PRO A 106 -6.06 17.68 -2.39
N GLU A 107 -6.75 18.80 -2.62
CA GLU A 107 -8.13 18.81 -3.10
C GLU A 107 -8.23 18.10 -4.46
N GLY A 108 -9.20 17.19 -4.60
CA GLY A 108 -9.46 16.44 -5.84
C GLY A 108 -8.84 15.03 -5.92
N LEU A 109 -7.99 14.63 -4.96
CA LEU A 109 -7.46 13.26 -4.88
C LEU A 109 -8.32 12.29 -4.07
N TYR A 110 -9.33 12.82 -3.36
CA TYR A 110 -10.42 12.05 -2.78
C TYR A 110 -11.74 12.67 -3.26
N SER A 111 -12.58 11.85 -3.89
CA SER A 111 -13.96 12.24 -4.16
C SER A 111 -14.81 11.73 -3.02
N ALA A 112 -14.74 12.40 -1.86
CA ALA A 112 -15.85 12.36 -0.93
C ALA A 112 -16.91 13.32 -1.50
N LYS A 113 -17.60 12.93 -2.58
CA LYS A 113 -18.88 13.55 -2.87
C LYS A 113 -19.79 13.15 -1.72
N THR A 114 -19.83 13.98 -0.68
CA THR A 114 -20.89 13.91 0.33
C THR A 114 -22.16 14.29 -0.41
N PHE A 115 -22.84 13.28 -0.95
CA PHE A 115 -24.17 13.48 -1.53
C PHE A 115 -25.03 14.10 -0.42
N SER A 116 -25.56 15.29 -0.65
CA SER A 116 -26.57 15.84 0.25
C SER A 116 -27.82 14.96 0.18
N GLU A 117 -28.66 14.97 1.21
CA GLU A 117 -29.92 14.19 1.21
C GLU A 117 -30.80 14.48 -0.01
N GLU A 118 -30.63 15.65 -0.63
CA GLU A 118 -31.32 16.09 -1.85
C GLU A 118 -30.79 15.45 -3.14
N GLU A 119 -29.55 14.95 -3.16
CA GLU A 119 -28.96 14.25 -4.31
C GLU A 119 -29.19 12.74 -4.28
N MET A 120 -29.68 12.19 -3.17
CA MET A 120 -29.96 10.76 -3.04
C MET A 120 -31.36 10.44 -3.61
N PRO A 121 -31.49 9.42 -4.50
CA PRO A 121 -32.80 8.97 -4.95
C PRO A 121 -33.63 8.52 -3.74
N SER A 122 -34.92 8.83 -3.76
CA SER A 122 -35.81 8.45 -2.66
C SER A 122 -35.81 6.94 -2.45
N PHE A 123 -36.02 6.50 -1.22
CA PHE A 123 -35.98 5.07 -0.83
C PHE A 123 -36.78 4.16 -1.78
N GLY A 124 -37.92 4.63 -2.29
CA GLY A 124 -38.74 3.90 -3.25
C GLY A 124 -38.09 3.69 -4.63
N VAL A 125 -37.32 4.67 -5.12
CA VAL A 125 -36.56 4.58 -6.38
C VAL A 125 -35.39 3.62 -6.23
N SER A 126 -34.73 3.61 -5.07
CA SER A 126 -33.65 2.65 -4.76
C SER A 126 -34.14 1.21 -4.73
N VAL A 127 -35.27 0.92 -4.08
CA VAL A 127 -35.83 -0.44 -4.01
C VAL A 127 -36.30 -0.96 -5.38
N TRP A 128 -36.77 -0.08 -6.26
CA TRP A 128 -37.20 -0.45 -7.60
C TRP A 128 -36.06 -0.64 -8.62
N THR A 129 -34.89 -0.04 -8.37
CA THR A 129 -33.72 -0.09 -9.26
C THR A 129 -32.62 -1.03 -8.75
N SER A 130 -32.72 -1.52 -7.50
CA SER A 130 -31.80 -2.52 -6.92
C SER A 130 -31.95 -3.92 -7.49
#